data_AF-A0A6C0FGJ6-F1
#
_entry.id   AF-A0A6C0FGJ6-F1
#
_cell.length_a   1.000
_cell.length_b   1.000
_cell.length_c   1.000
_cell.angle_alpha   90.00
_cell.angle_beta   90.00
_cell.angle_gamma   90.00
#
_symmetry.space_group_name_H-M   'P 1'
#
loop_
_entity.id
_entity.type
_entity.pdbx_description
1 polymer ?
#
loop_
_entity_poly.entity_id
_entity_poly.type
_entity_poly.pdbx_seq_one_letter_code
_entity_poly.pdbx_strand_id
1 'polypeptide(L)'
;MTLKERMRKVVASQAEIEADEERADALRSVGCTPVEKLTNRTRASVSGVIRSVVLRPREGVPALEAELYDGSGTLDLVWLGRREIAGIAPGRRVRIEGLVCQVDGRRTVFNPKYELRPRPGE
;
A
#
# COMPACT_ATOMS: atom_id res chain seq x y z
N MET A 1 -11.02 -8.70 -38.60
CA MET A 1 -10.08 -8.14 -37.60
C MET A 1 -9.87 -6.69 -37.95
N THR A 2 -10.64 -5.80 -37.35
CA THR A 2 -10.71 -4.40 -37.81
C THR A 2 -9.60 -3.57 -37.16
N LEU A 3 -9.11 -2.56 -37.88
CA LEU A 3 -8.08 -1.61 -37.43
C LEU A 3 -8.43 -0.98 -36.05
N LYS A 4 -9.73 -0.93 -35.73
CA LYS A 4 -10.32 -0.44 -34.48
C LYS A 4 -9.94 -1.27 -33.24
N GLU A 5 -9.73 -2.58 -33.38
CA GLU A 5 -9.27 -3.45 -32.28
C GLU A 5 -7.77 -3.30 -32.00
N ARG A 6 -6.98 -2.94 -33.03
CA ARG A 6 -5.54 -2.70 -32.87
C ARG A 6 -5.23 -1.37 -32.19
N MET A 7 -6.10 -0.36 -32.33
CA MET A 7 -5.95 0.91 -31.62
C MET A 7 -6.30 0.83 -30.12
N ARG A 8 -7.00 -0.23 -29.69
CA ARG A 8 -7.34 -0.43 -28.26
C ARG A 8 -6.18 -0.99 -27.43
N LYS A 9 -5.06 -1.34 -28.07
CA LYS A 9 -3.88 -1.95 -27.42
C LYS A 9 -2.70 -1.00 -27.23
N VAL A 10 -2.86 0.28 -27.59
CA VAL A 10 -1.81 1.31 -27.50
C VAL A 10 -2.02 2.28 -26.32
N VAL A 11 -3.07 2.09 -25.53
CA VAL A 11 -3.42 3.00 -24.42
C VAL A 11 -3.74 2.14 -23.19
N ALA A 12 -2.72 1.73 -22.44
CA ALA A 12 -2.97 1.52 -21.02
C ALA A 12 -3.42 2.88 -20.47
N SER A 13 -4.52 2.91 -19.72
CA SER A 13 -4.91 4.13 -19.01
C SER A 13 -3.76 4.54 -18.09
N GLN A 14 -3.61 5.85 -17.84
CA GLN A 14 -2.54 6.34 -16.95
C GLN A 14 -2.53 5.60 -15.59
N ALA A 15 -3.71 5.26 -15.07
CA ALA A 15 -3.85 4.50 -13.84
C ALA A 15 -3.31 3.06 -13.94
N GLU A 16 -3.43 2.40 -15.09
CA GLU A 16 -2.84 1.07 -15.32
C GLU A 16 -1.32 1.15 -15.40
N ILE A 17 -0.78 2.19 -16.05
CA ILE A 17 0.67 2.42 -16.11
C ILE A 17 1.23 2.65 -14.71
N GLU A 18 0.63 3.56 -13.94
CA GLU A 18 1.02 3.82 -12.55
C GLU A 18 0.92 2.57 -11.68
N ALA A 19 -0.12 1.76 -11.86
CA ALA A 19 -0.29 0.50 -11.13
C ALA A 19 0.81 -0.51 -11.47
N ASP A 20 1.17 -0.64 -12.75
CA ASP A 20 2.22 -1.57 -13.19
C ASP A 20 3.62 -1.11 -12.73
N GLU A 21 3.89 0.18 -12.73
CA GLU A 21 5.12 0.76 -12.16
C GLU A 21 5.22 0.47 -10.66
N GLU A 22 4.15 0.73 -9.89
CA GLU A 22 4.13 0.45 -8.45
C GLU A 22 4.26 -1.05 -8.16
N ARG A 23 3.64 -1.91 -8.97
CA ARG A 23 3.77 -3.36 -8.87
C ARG A 23 5.20 -3.81 -9.15
N ALA A 24 5.82 -3.27 -10.20
CA ALA A 24 7.21 -3.57 -10.54
C ALA A 24 8.16 -3.14 -9.40
N ASP A 25 7.93 -1.98 -8.79
CA ASP A 25 8.71 -1.48 -7.66
C ASP A 25 8.54 -2.35 -6.41
N ALA A 26 7.31 -2.73 -6.09
CA ALA A 26 7.00 -3.62 -4.96
C ALA A 26 7.65 -5.00 -5.11
N LEU A 27 7.63 -5.58 -6.32
CA LEU A 27 8.24 -6.87 -6.62
C LEU A 27 9.77 -6.88 -6.47
N ARG A 28 10.44 -5.73 -6.62
CA ARG A 28 11.89 -5.60 -6.36
C ARG A 28 12.22 -5.66 -4.86
N SER A 29 11.23 -5.52 -3.98
CA SER A 29 11.43 -5.63 -2.54
C SER A 29 11.43 -7.09 -2.09
N VAL A 30 12.63 -7.65 -1.92
CA VAL A 30 12.83 -9.05 -1.51
C VAL A 30 12.08 -9.38 -0.22
N GLY A 31 11.37 -10.50 -0.23
CA GLY A 31 10.62 -11.02 0.91
C GLY A 31 9.27 -10.32 1.16
N CYS A 32 8.81 -9.47 0.24
CA CYS A 32 7.48 -8.86 0.32
C CYS A 32 6.43 -9.67 -0.45
N THR A 33 5.22 -9.74 0.10
CA THR A 33 4.05 -10.35 -0.50
C THR A 33 3.16 -9.27 -1.12
N PRO A 34 2.72 -9.43 -2.38
CA PRO A 34 1.77 -8.51 -2.99
C PRO A 34 0.47 -8.41 -2.20
N VAL A 35 -0.12 -7.23 -2.13
CA VAL A 35 -1.34 -6.95 -1.38
C VAL A 35 -2.49 -7.87 -1.80
N GLU A 36 -2.64 -8.13 -3.11
CA GLU A 36 -3.68 -9.02 -3.63
C GLU A 36 -3.58 -10.46 -3.08
N LYS A 37 -2.38 -10.90 -2.71
CA LYS A 37 -2.08 -12.26 -2.20
C LYS A 37 -2.11 -12.37 -0.68
N LEU A 38 -2.34 -11.27 0.04
CA LEU A 38 -2.38 -11.30 1.49
C LEU A 38 -3.60 -12.06 2.01
N THR A 39 -3.34 -12.93 2.98
CA THR A 39 -4.32 -13.78 3.66
C THR A 39 -4.64 -13.25 5.06
N ASN A 40 -5.89 -13.42 5.49
CA ASN A 40 -6.31 -13.01 6.83
C ASN A 40 -5.57 -13.80 7.91
N ARG A 41 -5.23 -13.14 9.02
CA ARG A 41 -4.50 -13.70 10.17
C ARG A 41 -3.15 -14.31 9.82
N THR A 42 -2.45 -13.75 8.84
CA THR A 42 -1.10 -14.20 8.45
C THR A 42 -0.11 -13.05 8.59
N ARG A 43 1.11 -13.33 9.08
CA ARG A 43 2.20 -12.35 9.08
C ARG A 43 2.74 -12.19 7.67
N ALA A 44 2.91 -10.94 7.24
CA ALA A 44 3.47 -10.63 5.93
C ALA A 44 4.34 -9.38 5.99
N SER A 45 5.33 -9.33 5.09
CA SER A 45 6.01 -8.10 4.71
C SER A 45 5.38 -7.56 3.43
N VAL A 46 5.18 -6.26 3.33
CA VAL A 46 4.62 -5.61 2.13
C VAL A 46 5.41 -4.34 1.83
N SER A 47 5.66 -4.07 0.56
CA SER A 47 6.32 -2.84 0.11
C SER A 47 5.39 -2.06 -0.79
N GLY A 48 5.33 -0.75 -0.63
CA GLY A 48 4.46 0.10 -1.44
C GLY A 48 4.64 1.59 -1.15
N VAL A 49 3.80 2.39 -1.78
CA VAL A 49 3.69 3.84 -1.58
C VAL A 49 2.52 4.17 -0.67
N ILE A 50 2.72 5.11 0.26
CA ILE A 50 1.65 5.67 1.07
C ILE A 50 0.84 6.64 0.19
N ARG A 51 -0.44 6.36 -0.05
CA ARG A 51 -1.33 7.20 -0.85
C ARG A 51 -2.04 8.27 -0.02
N SER A 52 -2.42 7.92 1.20
CA SER A 52 -3.13 8.83 2.10
C SER A 52 -2.72 8.57 3.55
N VAL A 53 -2.87 9.60 4.38
CA VAL A 53 -2.70 9.54 5.83
C VAL A 53 -3.83 10.37 6.45
N VAL A 54 -4.57 9.77 7.39
CA VAL A 54 -5.73 10.38 8.03
C VAL A 54 -5.66 10.11 9.53
N LEU A 55 -5.95 11.13 10.34
CA LEU A 55 -6.19 10.95 11.76
C LEU A 55 -7.65 10.56 11.98
N ARG A 56 -7.90 9.31 12.39
CA ARG A 56 -9.24 8.80 12.70
C ARG A 56 -9.30 8.30 14.14
N PRO A 57 -9.91 9.03 15.07
CA PRO A 57 -10.09 8.55 16.44
C PRO A 57 -10.90 7.25 16.48
N ARG A 58 -10.49 6.28 17.30
CA ARG A 58 -11.18 5.01 17.54
C ARG A 58 -11.39 4.87 19.04
N GLU A 59 -12.63 4.63 19.49
CA GLU A 59 -12.96 4.42 20.91
C GLU A 59 -12.38 5.49 21.87
N GLY A 60 -12.36 6.76 21.43
CA GLY A 60 -11.83 7.88 22.21
C GLY A 60 -10.30 8.00 22.23
N VAL A 61 -9.56 7.08 21.61
CA VAL A 61 -8.11 7.19 21.42
C VAL A 61 -7.77 7.66 20.00
N PRO A 62 -6.72 8.50 19.81
CA PRO A 62 -6.27 8.88 18.47
C PRO A 62 -5.75 7.65 17.73
N ALA A 63 -6.02 7.54 16.44
CA ALA A 63 -5.36 6.56 15.58
C ALA A 63 -4.96 7.20 14.25
N LEU A 64 -3.70 6.99 13.86
CA LEU A 64 -3.20 7.36 12.55
C LEU A 64 -3.48 6.21 11.59
N GLU A 65 -4.22 6.47 10.52
CA GLU A 65 -4.50 5.51 9.46
C GLU A 65 -3.77 5.95 8.20
N ALA A 66 -3.07 5.02 7.53
CA ALA A 66 -2.44 5.27 6.25
C ALA A 66 -2.82 4.17 5.26
N GLU A 67 -3.00 4.55 3.99
CA GLU A 67 -3.23 3.59 2.92
C GLU A 67 -1.92 3.31 2.18
N LEU A 68 -1.45 2.06 2.24
CA LEU A 68 -0.32 1.56 1.45
C LEU A 68 -0.84 0.92 0.17
N TYR A 69 -0.22 1.27 -0.96
CA TYR A 69 -0.54 0.73 -2.28
C TYR A 69 0.70 0.15 -2.95
N ASP A 70 0.57 -1.02 -3.57
CA ASP A 70 1.68 -1.73 -4.22
C ASP A 70 1.43 -2.04 -5.71
N GLY A 71 0.45 -1.38 -6.34
CA GLY A 71 0.02 -1.70 -7.70
C GLY A 71 -1.04 -2.80 -7.79
N SER A 72 -1.02 -3.77 -6.87
CA SER A 72 -1.96 -4.90 -6.83
C SER A 72 -3.20 -4.66 -5.96
N GLY A 73 -3.08 -3.77 -4.97
CA GLY A 73 -4.19 -3.40 -4.10
C GLY A 73 -3.78 -2.48 -2.98
N THR A 74 -4.71 -2.22 -2.07
CA THR A 74 -4.51 -1.35 -0.90
C THR A 74 -4.47 -2.14 0.41
N LEU A 75 -3.62 -1.70 1.33
CA LEU A 75 -3.48 -2.21 2.68
C LEU A 75 -3.57 -1.04 3.67
N ASP A 76 -4.52 -1.12 4.60
CA ASP A 76 -4.64 -0.12 5.67
C ASP A 76 -3.61 -0.38 6.75
N LEU A 77 -2.89 0.66 7.15
CA LEU A 77 -1.94 0.66 8.24
C LEU A 77 -2.50 1.52 9.37
N VAL A 78 -2.68 0.97 10.56
CA VAL A 78 -3.34 1.66 11.67
C VAL A 78 -2.42 1.69 12.88
N TRP A 79 -2.02 2.88 13.31
CA TRP A 79 -1.27 3.09 14.54
C TRP A 79 -2.17 3.65 15.63
N LEU A 80 -2.47 2.83 16.63
CA LEU A 80 -3.33 3.19 17.76
C LEU A 80 -2.55 4.06 18.76
N GLY A 81 -3.23 5.04 19.36
CA GLY A 81 -2.64 5.97 20.32
C GLY A 81 -1.67 6.97 19.70
N ARG A 82 -1.57 7.02 18.36
CA ARG A 82 -0.63 7.88 17.63
C ARG A 82 -1.39 8.90 16.82
N ARG A 83 -0.90 10.14 16.84
CA ARG A 83 -1.38 11.24 15.99
C ARG A 83 -0.54 11.43 14.73
N GLU A 84 0.71 10.98 14.80
CA GLU A 84 1.70 11.06 13.73
C GLU A 84 2.72 9.93 13.91
N ILE A 85 3.38 9.57 12.81
CA ILE A 85 4.54 8.68 12.78
C ILE A 85 5.56 9.31 11.83
N ALA A 86 6.81 9.45 12.28
CA ALA A 86 7.87 10.05 11.49
C ALA A 86 8.04 9.33 10.15
N GLY A 87 8.03 10.09 9.05
CA GLY A 87 8.22 9.57 7.70
C GLY A 87 7.00 8.87 7.08
N ILE A 88 5.90 8.67 7.82
CA ILE A 88 4.65 8.18 7.24
C ILE A 88 3.85 9.38 6.73
N ALA A 89 4.00 9.64 5.43
CA ALA A 89 3.34 10.73 4.73
C ALA A 89 3.00 10.30 3.29
N PRO A 90 1.99 10.92 2.65
CA PRO A 90 1.68 10.66 1.25
C PRO A 90 2.92 10.76 0.34
N GLY A 91 3.02 9.85 -0.63
CA GLY A 91 4.14 9.73 -1.55
C GLY A 91 5.41 9.10 -0.95
N ARG A 92 5.43 8.73 0.35
CA ARG A 92 6.59 8.00 0.89
C ARG A 92 6.49 6.52 0.57
N ARG A 93 7.61 5.93 0.14
CA ARG A 93 7.75 4.48 -0.03
C ARG A 93 8.17 3.85 1.29
N VAL A 94 7.51 2.76 1.65
CA VAL A 94 7.80 2.04 2.89
C VAL A 94 7.73 0.54 2.67
N ARG A 95 8.51 -0.19 3.46
CA ARG A 95 8.27 -1.61 3.72
C ARG A 95 7.63 -1.73 5.09
N ILE A 96 6.57 -2.51 5.20
CA ILE A 96 5.93 -2.84 6.48
C ILE A 96 6.04 -4.32 6.77
N GLU A 97 5.97 -4.67 8.05
CA GLU A 97 5.79 -6.04 8.53
C GLU A 97 4.75 -6.07 9.65
N GLY A 98 3.79 -6.99 9.57
CA GLY A 98 2.83 -7.18 10.64
C GLY A 98 1.82 -8.28 10.37
N LEU A 99 0.85 -8.42 11.26
CA LEU A 99 -0.25 -9.36 11.13
C LEU A 99 -1.35 -8.73 10.26
N VAL A 100 -1.68 -9.38 9.15
CA VAL A 100 -2.79 -8.98 8.29
C VAL A 100 -4.11 -9.40 8.94
N CYS A 101 -5.02 -8.45 9.06
CA CYS A 101 -6.41 -8.65 9.50
C CYS A 101 -7.37 -8.23 8.38
N GLN A 102 -8.60 -8.75 8.41
CA GLN A 102 -9.72 -8.17 7.67
C GLN A 102 -10.61 -7.38 8.63
N VAL A 103 -10.80 -6.10 8.35
CA VAL A 103 -11.65 -5.17 9.12
C VAL A 103 -12.55 -4.47 8.12
N ASP A 104 -13.86 -4.59 8.27
CA ASP A 104 -14.86 -3.97 7.38
C ASP A 104 -14.59 -4.23 5.88
N GLY A 105 -14.15 -5.44 5.55
CA GLY A 105 -13.82 -5.85 4.18
C GLY A 105 -12.45 -5.36 3.65
N ARG A 106 -11.70 -4.59 4.44
CA ARG A 106 -10.37 -4.08 4.07
C ARG A 106 -9.27 -4.87 4.76
N ARG A 107 -8.17 -5.13 4.04
CA ARG A 107 -6.95 -5.68 4.63
C ARG A 107 -6.31 -4.59 5.48
N THR A 108 -6.01 -4.92 6.74
CA THR A 108 -5.53 -3.96 7.73
C THR A 108 -4.38 -4.57 8.53
N VAL A 109 -3.36 -3.79 8.84
CA VAL A 109 -2.30 -4.14 9.80
C VAL A 109 -2.27 -3.10 10.91
N PHE A 110 -2.40 -3.56 12.14
CA PHE A 110 -2.30 -2.70 13.32
C PHE A 110 -0.86 -2.63 13.81
N ASN A 111 -0.41 -1.41 14.14
CA ASN A 111 0.91 -1.08 14.65
C ASN A 111 2.04 -1.85 13.92
N PRO A 112 2.09 -1.80 12.57
CA PRO A 112 3.14 -2.50 11.82
C PRO A 112 4.52 -1.97 12.19
N LYS A 113 5.52 -2.85 12.11
CA LYS A 113 6.91 -2.41 11.93
C LYS A 113 7.02 -1.77 10.55
N TYR A 114 7.81 -0.71 10.42
CA TYR A 114 8.00 -0.03 9.15
C TYR A 114 9.47 0.35 8.94
N GLU A 115 9.88 0.36 7.68
CA GLU A 115 11.16 0.85 7.20
C GLU A 115 10.89 1.83 6.06
N LEU A 116 11.49 3.02 6.13
CA LEU A 116 11.42 3.99 5.04
C LEU A 116 12.30 3.54 3.87
N ARG A 117 11.79 3.71 2.65
CA ARG A 117 12.53 3.42 1.43
C ARG A 117 12.84 4.72 0.68
N PRO A 118 13.96 4.78 -0.06
CA PRO A 118 14.27 5.93 -0.91
C PRO A 118 13.11 6.27 -1.84
N ARG A 119 12.89 7.56 -2.06
CA ARG A 119 12.01 7.99 -3.15
C ARG A 119 12.75 7.78 -4.47
N PRO A 120 12.05 7.48 -5.57
CA PRO A 120 12.66 7.57 -6.89
C PRO A 120 13.25 8.98 -7.09
N GLY A 121 14.55 9.07 -7.36
CA GLY A 121 15.27 10.34 -7.55
C GLY A 121 15.87 10.98 -6.28
N GLU A 122 15.79 10.31 -5.13
CA GLU A 122 16.50 10.66 -3.88
C GLU A 122 17.82 9.91 -3.73
#